data_AF-A0A1N6H942-F1
#
_entry.id   AF-A0A1N6H942-F1
#
_cell.length_a   1.000
_cell.length_b   1.000
_cell.length_c   1.000
_cell.angle_alpha   90.00
_cell.angle_beta   90.00
_cell.angle_gamma   90.00
#
_symmetry.space_group_name_H-M   'P 1'
#
loop_
_entity.id
_entity.type
_entity.pdbx_description
1 polymer ?
#
loop_
_entity_poly.entity_id
_entity_poly.type
_entity_poly.pdbx_seq_one_letter_code
_entity_poly.pdbx_strand_id
1 'polypeptide(L)'
;MYGSTEVLSTRASDARHAAEVLRVRARGLLADAGSMGWDSPAGELMRARLEETAATLGAQATALEDVAAALDVHVRSVEQVRAAIAEAERLVTGIWNTAANVAWNTVEVVRDVAEGAVTHAMRMIGPVLATPGVVSVAVYELGGAEFTQDEVSRARSLVGAIPALPQPGSRDWLDLRATVTAHGWG
;
A
#
# COMPACT_ATOMS: atom_id res chain seq x y z
N MET A 1 6.46 10.09 -9.36
CA MET A 1 5.04 10.29 -8.99
C MET A 1 4.18 9.47 -9.94
N TYR A 2 3.45 8.48 -9.43
CA TYR A 2 2.43 7.77 -10.21
C TYR A 2 1.43 8.81 -10.75
N GLY A 3 1.22 8.85 -12.07
CA GLY A 3 0.31 9.78 -12.72
C GLY A 3 -1.06 9.84 -12.02
N SER A 4 -1.69 11.01 -12.02
CA SER A 4 -2.91 11.23 -11.24
C SER A 4 -4.00 10.26 -11.71
N THR A 5 -4.46 9.41 -10.79
CA THR A 5 -5.62 8.54 -10.98
C THR A 5 -6.87 9.35 -11.35
N GLU A 6 -6.89 10.63 -10.96
CA GLU A 6 -7.85 11.65 -11.40
C GLU A 6 -8.02 11.72 -12.92
N VAL A 7 -6.93 11.75 -13.71
CA VAL A 7 -7.03 11.81 -15.17
C VAL A 7 -7.70 10.56 -15.74
N LEU A 8 -7.46 9.39 -15.13
CA LEU A 8 -8.08 8.14 -15.55
C LEU A 8 -9.56 8.09 -15.16
N SER A 9 -9.91 8.58 -13.97
CA SER A 9 -11.30 8.72 -13.51
C SER A 9 -12.08 9.68 -14.41
N THR A 10 -11.49 10.81 -14.80
CA THR A 10 -12.09 11.75 -15.77
C THR A 10 -12.32 11.05 -17.11
N ARG A 11 -11.32 10.34 -17.65
CA ARG A 11 -11.47 9.58 -18.91
C ARG A 11 -12.55 8.50 -18.83
N ALA A 12 -12.69 7.80 -17.69
CA ALA A 12 -13.75 6.83 -17.49
C ALA A 12 -15.14 7.50 -17.50
N SER A 13 -15.26 8.68 -16.89
CA SER A 13 -16.48 9.51 -16.94
C SER A 13 -16.80 9.96 -18.36
N ASP A 14 -15.81 10.46 -19.09
CA ASP A 14 -15.96 10.91 -20.48
C ASP A 14 -16.39 9.77 -21.40
N ALA A 15 -15.82 8.58 -21.22
CA ALA A 15 -16.20 7.38 -21.97
C ALA A 15 -17.66 6.98 -21.74
N ARG A 16 -18.14 7.01 -20.48
CA ARG A 16 -19.56 6.75 -20.16
C ARG A 16 -20.48 7.81 -20.76
N HIS A 17 -20.08 9.08 -20.70
CA HIS A 17 -20.85 10.16 -21.29
C HIS A 17 -20.97 9.97 -22.81
N ALA A 18 -19.87 9.65 -23.49
CA ALA A 18 -19.87 9.34 -24.91
C ALA A 18 -20.73 8.12 -25.25
N ALA A 19 -20.68 7.05 -24.44
CA ALA A 19 -21.54 5.88 -24.59
C ALA A 19 -23.03 6.25 -24.53
N GLU A 20 -23.43 7.07 -23.56
CA GLU A 20 -24.83 7.52 -23.43
C GLU A 20 -25.26 8.37 -24.64
N VAL A 21 -24.41 9.27 -25.12
CA VAL A 21 -24.69 10.06 -26.32
C VAL A 21 -24.94 9.15 -27.54
N LEU A 22 -24.13 8.09 -27.71
CA LEU A 22 -24.32 7.12 -28.80
C LEU A 22 -25.64 6.35 -28.65
N ARG A 23 -26.05 5.98 -27.43
CA ARG A 23 -27.33 5.32 -27.18
C ARG A 23 -28.53 6.21 -27.43
N VAL A 24 -28.47 7.46 -26.99
CA VAL A 24 -29.52 8.44 -27.28
C VAL A 24 -29.67 8.59 -28.79
N ARG A 25 -28.54 8.71 -29.52
CA ARG A 25 -28.55 8.80 -30.98
C ARG A 25 -29.11 7.55 -31.65
N ALA A 26 -28.70 6.36 -31.21
CA ALA A 26 -29.21 5.09 -31.74
C ALA A 26 -30.72 4.96 -31.55
N ARG A 27 -31.22 5.28 -30.34
CA ARG A 27 -32.67 5.31 -30.04
C ARG A 27 -33.42 6.33 -30.89
N GLY A 28 -32.83 7.51 -31.10
CA GLY A 28 -33.37 8.53 -32.00
C GLY A 28 -33.54 8.03 -33.43
N LEU A 29 -32.52 7.39 -34.00
CA LEU A 29 -32.59 6.82 -35.35
C LEU A 29 -33.70 5.77 -35.50
N LEU A 30 -33.87 4.91 -34.49
CA LEU A 30 -34.94 3.90 -34.49
C LEU A 30 -36.33 4.54 -34.36
N ALA A 31 -36.47 5.57 -33.53
CA ALA A 31 -37.73 6.31 -33.40
C ALA A 31 -38.10 7.04 -34.71
N ASP A 32 -37.13 7.67 -35.36
CA ASP A 32 -37.31 8.33 -36.65
C ASP A 32 -37.69 7.31 -37.74
N ALA A 33 -37.00 6.17 -37.80
CA ALA A 33 -37.29 5.10 -38.75
C ALA A 33 -38.73 4.51 -38.58
N GLY A 34 -39.24 4.50 -37.34
CA GLY A 34 -40.58 4.03 -37.02
C GLY A 34 -41.70 5.05 -37.28
N SER A 35 -41.39 6.36 -37.22
CA SER A 35 -42.39 7.41 -37.49
C SER A 35 -42.55 7.70 -38.98
N MET A 36 -41.59 7.29 -39.81
CA MET A 36 -41.63 7.44 -41.25
C MET A 36 -42.64 6.47 -41.89
N GLY A 37 -43.75 7.01 -42.39
CA GLY A 37 -44.78 6.31 -43.16
C GLY A 37 -44.32 5.92 -44.58
N TRP A 38 -43.19 5.22 -44.67
CA TRP A 38 -42.65 4.76 -45.94
C TRP A 38 -43.18 3.37 -46.28
N ASP A 39 -44.21 3.33 -47.12
CA ASP A 39 -44.82 2.08 -47.62
C ASP A 39 -44.25 1.66 -48.99
N SER A 40 -42.96 1.91 -49.22
CA SER A 40 -42.29 1.57 -50.48
C SER A 40 -41.05 0.70 -50.25
N PRO A 41 -40.62 -0.10 -51.25
CA PRO A 41 -39.39 -0.88 -51.15
C PRO A 41 -38.14 -0.04 -50.82
N ALA A 42 -38.08 1.20 -51.32
CA ALA A 42 -37.00 2.14 -50.97
C ALA A 42 -37.04 2.55 -49.49
N GLY A 43 -38.25 2.68 -48.93
CA GLY A 43 -38.48 2.93 -47.52
C GLY A 43 -38.00 1.78 -46.62
N GLU A 44 -38.30 0.55 -47.00
CA GLU A 44 -37.82 -0.65 -46.30
C GLU A 44 -36.29 -0.72 -46.27
N LEU A 45 -35.63 -0.46 -47.40
CA LEU A 45 -34.17 -0.42 -47.49
C LEU A 45 -33.57 0.66 -46.57
N MET A 46 -34.19 1.85 -46.54
CA MET A 46 -33.72 2.93 -45.68
C MET A 46 -33.93 2.61 -44.19
N ARG A 47 -35.05 1.98 -43.82
CA ARG A 47 -35.31 1.49 -42.46
C ARG A 47 -34.25 0.49 -42.02
N ALA A 48 -33.94 -0.51 -42.86
CA ALA A 48 -32.91 -1.51 -42.58
C ALA A 48 -31.53 -0.85 -42.35
N ARG A 49 -31.18 0.16 -43.14
CA ARG A 49 -29.92 0.90 -42.98
C ARG A 49 -29.87 1.72 -41.68
N LEU A 50 -30.99 2.32 -41.27
CA LEU A 50 -31.10 3.03 -39.99
C LEU A 50 -30.96 2.07 -38.81
N GLU A 51 -31.57 0.89 -38.90
CA GLU A 51 -31.44 -0.18 -37.90
C GLU A 51 -29.99 -0.68 -37.77
N GLU A 52 -29.32 -0.94 -38.89
CA GLU A 52 -27.90 -1.34 -38.91
C GLU A 52 -26.99 -0.25 -38.30
N THR A 53 -27.26 1.02 -38.62
CA THR A 53 -26.53 2.16 -38.06
C THR A 53 -26.75 2.26 -36.56
N ALA A 54 -28.00 2.12 -36.10
CA ALA A 54 -28.34 2.12 -34.68
C ALA A 54 -27.67 0.97 -33.93
N ALA A 55 -27.64 -0.23 -34.52
CA ALA A 55 -26.95 -1.39 -33.96
C ALA A 55 -25.44 -1.14 -33.82
N THR A 56 -24.82 -0.54 -34.84
CA THR A 56 -23.39 -0.16 -34.81
C THR A 56 -23.09 0.86 -33.70
N LEU A 57 -23.93 1.89 -33.55
CA LEU A 57 -23.80 2.87 -32.45
C LEU A 57 -23.99 2.21 -31.08
N GLY A 58 -24.92 1.26 -30.98
CA GLY A 58 -25.12 0.46 -29.77
C GLY A 58 -23.88 -0.35 -29.38
N ALA A 59 -23.27 -1.05 -30.34
CA ALA A 59 -22.03 -1.81 -30.13
C ALA A 59 -20.86 -0.90 -29.70
N GLN A 60 -20.72 0.27 -30.33
CA GLN A 60 -19.72 1.27 -29.95
C GLN A 60 -19.95 1.81 -28.53
N ALA A 61 -21.20 2.05 -28.13
CA ALA A 61 -21.54 2.47 -26.78
C ALA A 61 -21.13 1.41 -25.74
N THR A 62 -21.40 0.13 -26.01
CA THR A 62 -20.96 -0.98 -25.14
C THR A 62 -19.44 -1.02 -25.00
N ALA A 63 -18.70 -0.89 -26.11
CA ALA A 63 -17.24 -0.88 -26.05
C ALA A 63 -16.67 0.28 -25.20
N LEU A 64 -17.31 1.47 -25.24
CA LEU A 64 -16.92 2.60 -24.40
C LEU A 64 -17.18 2.35 -22.91
N GLU A 65 -18.25 1.64 -22.56
CA GLU A 65 -18.49 1.24 -21.17
C GLU A 65 -17.49 0.21 -20.67
N ASP A 66 -17.12 -0.76 -21.50
CA ASP A 66 -16.09 -1.74 -21.17
C ASP A 66 -14.74 -1.05 -20.89
N VAL A 67 -14.39 -0.04 -21.70
CA VAL A 67 -13.22 0.81 -21.48
C VAL A 67 -13.33 1.57 -20.15
N ALA A 68 -14.47 2.19 -19.87
CA ALA A 68 -14.68 2.90 -18.60
C ALA A 68 -14.54 1.96 -17.39
N ALA A 69 -15.10 0.75 -17.47
CA ALA A 69 -14.99 -0.26 -16.42
C ALA A 69 -13.54 -0.73 -16.22
N ALA A 70 -12.79 -0.94 -17.30
CA ALA A 70 -11.37 -1.30 -17.24
C ALA A 70 -10.52 -0.21 -16.58
N LEU A 71 -10.80 1.07 -16.89
CA LEU A 71 -10.14 2.21 -16.26
C LEU A 71 -10.40 2.27 -14.75
N ASP A 72 -11.64 2.07 -14.31
CA ASP A 72 -11.98 2.03 -12.88
C ASP A 72 -11.27 0.90 -12.13
N VAL A 73 -11.19 -0.29 -12.75
CA VAL A 73 -10.43 -1.42 -12.19
C VAL A 73 -8.96 -1.05 -12.02
N HIS A 74 -8.37 -0.41 -13.03
CA HIS A 74 -6.97 0.02 -12.97
C HIS A 74 -6.75 1.08 -11.88
N VAL A 75 -7.62 2.09 -11.78
CA VAL A 75 -7.56 3.10 -10.71
C VAL A 75 -7.60 2.45 -9.33
N ARG A 76 -8.54 1.53 -9.08
CA ARG A 76 -8.61 0.81 -7.80
C ARG A 76 -7.35 0.00 -7.51
N SER A 77 -6.77 -0.65 -8.51
CA SER A 77 -5.52 -1.41 -8.35
C SER A 77 -4.35 -0.50 -7.97
N VAL A 78 -4.22 0.67 -8.62
CA VAL A 78 -3.16 1.64 -8.28
C VAL A 78 -3.35 2.18 -6.86
N GLU A 79 -4.57 2.52 -6.45
CA GLU A 79 -4.84 3.00 -5.09
C GLU A 79 -4.56 1.92 -4.03
N GLN A 80 -4.85 0.65 -4.32
CA GLN A 80 -4.48 -0.47 -3.44
C GLN A 80 -2.97 -0.59 -3.26
N VAL A 81 -2.19 -0.47 -4.34
CA VAL A 81 -0.72 -0.50 -4.26
C VAL A 81 -0.19 0.70 -3.47
N ARG A 82 -0.75 1.90 -3.68
CA ARG A 82 -0.38 3.10 -2.90
C ARG A 82 -0.67 2.92 -1.41
N ALA A 83 -1.82 2.37 -1.06
CA ALA A 83 -2.19 2.09 0.32
C ALA A 83 -1.23 1.06 0.96
N ALA A 84 -0.87 0.00 0.23
CA ALA A 84 0.08 -1.00 0.70
C ALA A 84 1.49 -0.41 0.93
N ILE A 85 1.94 0.49 0.04
CA ILE A 85 3.22 1.21 0.21
C ILE A 85 3.16 2.10 1.45
N ALA A 86 2.10 2.89 1.62
CA ALA A 86 1.95 3.79 2.76
C ALA A 86 1.83 3.04 4.11
N GLU A 87 1.22 1.85 4.10
CA GLU A 87 1.21 0.95 5.25
C GLU A 87 2.62 0.42 5.57
N ALA A 88 3.32 -0.09 4.56
CA ALA A 88 4.69 -0.58 4.72
C ALA A 88 5.64 0.53 5.21
N GLU A 89 5.51 1.75 4.68
CA GLU A 89 6.27 2.93 5.11
C GLU A 89 6.07 3.21 6.60
N ARG A 90 4.83 3.29 7.07
CA ARG A 90 4.53 3.54 8.50
C ARG A 90 5.08 2.43 9.39
N LEU A 91 4.86 1.18 9.03
CA LEU A 91 5.28 0.03 9.82
C LEU A 91 6.81 -0.03 9.94
N VAL A 92 7.51 0.01 8.80
CA VAL A 92 8.96 -0.12 8.77
C VAL A 92 9.64 1.09 9.41
N THR A 93 9.13 2.31 9.18
CA THR A 93 9.66 3.51 9.84
C THR A 93 9.50 3.42 11.36
N GLY A 94 8.37 2.91 11.86
CA GLY A 94 8.16 2.71 13.28
C GLY A 94 9.17 1.72 13.90
N ILE A 95 9.34 0.56 13.26
CA ILE A 95 10.32 -0.45 13.69
C ILE A 95 11.74 0.11 13.65
N TRP A 96 12.11 0.75 12.54
CA TRP A 96 13.45 1.29 12.35
C TRP A 96 13.76 2.40 13.35
N ASN A 97 12.83 3.33 13.63
CA ASN A 97 13.04 4.38 14.61
C ASN A 97 13.23 3.82 16.03
N THR A 98 12.45 2.82 16.41
CA THR A 98 12.62 2.13 17.70
C THR A 98 13.97 1.44 17.78
N ALA A 99 14.35 0.70 16.74
CA ALA A 99 15.64 0.02 16.68
C ALA A 99 16.82 1.00 16.69
N ALA A 100 16.74 2.10 15.94
CA ALA A 100 17.74 3.16 15.91
C ALA A 100 17.91 3.81 17.28
N ASN A 101 16.80 4.10 17.98
CA ASN A 101 16.84 4.65 19.32
C ASN A 101 17.55 3.70 20.30
N VAL A 102 17.20 2.40 20.29
CA VAL A 102 17.86 1.40 21.13
C VAL A 102 19.34 1.22 20.73
N ALA A 103 19.64 1.13 19.45
CA ALA A 103 21.00 0.88 18.97
C ALA A 103 21.99 2.00 19.34
N TRP A 104 21.54 3.26 19.29
CA TRP A 104 22.39 4.44 19.47
C TRP A 104 22.37 5.00 20.89
N ASN A 105 21.25 4.92 21.61
CA ASN A 105 21.09 5.63 22.88
C ASN A 105 21.18 4.73 24.12
N THR A 106 21.21 3.41 23.93
CA THR A 106 21.30 2.48 25.06
C THR A 106 22.71 2.42 25.62
N VAL A 107 22.84 2.55 26.93
CA VAL A 107 24.13 2.52 27.65
C VAL A 107 24.22 1.25 28.50
N GLU A 108 25.40 0.64 28.55
CA GLU A 108 25.67 -0.48 29.45
C GLU A 108 26.00 0.08 30.84
N VAL A 109 25.19 -0.25 31.83
CA VAL A 109 25.36 0.16 33.22
C VAL A 109 25.70 -1.07 34.05
N VAL A 110 26.77 -0.96 34.84
CA VAL A 110 27.11 -1.97 35.84
C VAL A 110 26.52 -1.58 37.18
N ARG A 111 25.78 -2.49 37.82
CA ARG A 111 25.19 -2.29 39.14
C ARG A 111 25.39 -3.52 40.02
N ASP A 112 25.48 -3.27 41.31
CA ASP A 112 25.54 -4.32 42.32
C ASP A 112 24.11 -4.57 42.83
N VAL A 113 23.62 -5.78 42.64
CA VAL A 113 22.26 -6.19 43.01
C VAL A 113 22.31 -7.43 43.89
N ALA A 114 21.29 -7.62 44.73
CA ALA A 114 21.13 -8.87 45.44
C ALA A 114 20.99 -10.03 44.44
N GLU A 115 21.57 -11.19 44.73
CA GLU A 115 21.57 -12.36 43.83
C GLU A 115 20.15 -12.78 43.39
N GLY A 116 19.15 -12.65 44.27
CA GLY A 116 17.74 -12.92 43.96
C GLY A 116 17.02 -11.83 43.16
N ALA A 117 17.65 -10.69 42.89
CA ALA A 117 17.08 -9.56 42.14
C ALA A 117 17.58 -9.49 40.68
N VAL A 118 18.37 -10.46 40.23
CA VAL A 118 18.87 -10.54 38.86
C VAL A 118 17.70 -10.83 37.91
N THR A 119 17.51 -9.95 36.92
CA THR A 119 16.49 -10.12 35.87
C THR A 119 17.07 -10.77 34.62
N HIS A 120 16.22 -11.20 33.70
CA HIS A 120 16.66 -11.77 32.41
C HIS A 120 17.36 -10.75 31.49
N ALA A 121 17.20 -9.45 31.75
CA ALA A 121 17.89 -8.38 31.04
C ALA A 121 19.34 -8.18 31.52
N MET A 122 19.65 -8.69 32.71
CA MET A 122 20.94 -8.51 33.36
C MET A 122 21.92 -9.62 33.00
N ARG A 123 23.12 -9.24 32.57
CA ARG A 123 24.26 -10.12 32.37
C ARG A 123 25.11 -10.15 33.63
N MET A 124 25.16 -11.29 34.30
CA MET A 124 26.01 -11.46 35.49
C MET A 124 27.49 -11.32 35.14
N ILE A 125 28.20 -10.45 35.86
CA ILE A 125 29.65 -10.24 35.71
C ILE A 125 30.39 -11.10 36.74
N GLY A 126 29.93 -11.08 38.00
CA GLY A 126 30.52 -11.87 39.07
C GLY A 126 30.08 -11.42 40.48
N PRO A 127 30.46 -12.17 41.53
CA PRO A 127 30.13 -11.81 42.90
C PRO A 127 30.91 -10.60 43.40
N VAL A 128 30.28 -9.77 44.23
CA VAL A 128 30.93 -8.63 44.89
C VAL A 128 31.61 -9.13 46.16
N LEU A 129 32.94 -9.24 46.13
CA LEU A 129 33.73 -9.86 47.22
C LEU A 129 33.55 -9.19 48.59
N ALA A 130 33.17 -7.91 48.62
CA ALA A 130 32.97 -7.15 49.86
C ALA A 130 31.60 -7.40 50.53
N THR A 131 30.61 -7.93 49.81
CA THR A 131 29.23 -8.04 50.30
C THR A 131 28.62 -9.39 49.90
N PRO A 132 28.57 -10.37 50.81
CA PRO A 132 27.99 -11.67 50.53
C PRO A 132 26.53 -11.56 50.05
N GLY A 133 26.17 -12.31 49.01
CA GLY A 133 24.82 -12.29 48.41
C GLY A 133 24.55 -11.13 47.45
N VAL A 134 25.57 -10.31 47.14
CA VAL A 134 25.49 -9.26 46.11
C VAL A 134 26.34 -9.66 44.91
N VAL A 135 25.77 -9.51 43.72
CA VAL A 135 26.41 -9.79 42.44
C VAL A 135 26.44 -8.52 41.59
N SER A 136 27.54 -8.32 40.88
CA SER A 136 27.67 -7.25 39.90
C SER A 136 27.11 -7.73 38.57
N VAL A 137 26.22 -6.93 37.99
CA VAL A 137 25.54 -7.24 36.73
C VAL A 137 25.68 -6.06 35.76
N ALA A 138 25.80 -6.37 34.48
CA ALA A 138 25.68 -5.40 33.40
C ALA A 138 24.27 -5.45 32.83
N VAL A 139 23.63 -4.30 32.65
CA VAL A 139 22.33 -4.18 31.98
C VAL A 139 22.37 -3.00 31.00
N TYR A 140 21.65 -3.14 29.90
CA TYR A 140 21.50 -2.08 28.92
C TYR A 140 20.29 -1.22 29.29
N GLU A 141 20.46 0.09 29.42
CA GLU A 141 19.37 1.01 29.80
C GLU A 141 19.18 2.16 28.82
N LEU A 142 17.91 2.53 28.62
CA LEU A 142 17.50 3.69 27.87
C LEU A 142 16.24 4.30 28.50
N GLY A 143 16.34 5.54 29.01
CA GLY A 143 15.21 6.26 29.60
C GLY A 143 14.57 5.56 30.80
N GLY A 144 15.34 4.75 31.55
CA GLY A 144 14.86 3.96 32.69
C GLY A 144 14.23 2.62 32.33
N ALA A 145 14.15 2.26 31.04
CA ALA A 145 13.81 0.91 30.61
C ALA A 145 15.09 0.06 30.47
N GLU A 146 15.03 -1.18 30.97
CA GLU A 146 16.09 -2.19 30.82
C GLU A 146 15.88 -3.00 29.54
N PHE A 147 16.98 -3.30 28.85
CA PHE A 147 17.02 -4.07 27.61
C PHE A 147 17.99 -5.24 27.76
N THR A 148 17.67 -6.35 27.11
CA THR A 148 18.56 -7.51 26.98
C THR A 148 19.68 -7.23 25.96
N GLN A 149 20.80 -7.93 26.10
CA GLN A 149 21.88 -7.86 25.10
C GLN A 149 21.42 -8.32 23.70
N ASP A 150 20.51 -9.28 23.64
CA ASP A 150 19.94 -9.77 22.38
C ASP A 150 19.06 -8.72 21.70
N GLU A 151 18.26 -7.96 22.46
CA GLU A 151 17.48 -6.85 21.92
C GLU A 151 18.37 -5.75 21.36
N VAL A 152 19.41 -5.35 22.09
CA VAL A 152 20.37 -4.33 21.60
C VAL A 152 21.11 -4.84 20.37
N SER A 153 21.51 -6.11 20.34
CA SER A 153 22.20 -6.71 19.20
C SER A 153 21.29 -6.81 17.96
N ARG A 154 20.03 -7.19 18.13
CA ARG A 154 19.02 -7.19 17.07
C ARG A 154 18.77 -5.78 16.53
N ALA A 155 18.61 -4.80 17.42
CA ALA A 155 18.42 -3.41 17.04
C ALA A 155 19.60 -2.89 16.21
N ARG A 156 20.84 -3.16 16.63
CA ARG A 156 22.06 -2.81 15.87
C ARG A 156 22.13 -3.53 14.53
N SER A 157 21.77 -4.81 14.48
CA SER A 157 21.72 -5.58 13.23
C SER A 157 20.72 -5.01 12.24
N LEU A 158 19.53 -4.62 12.69
CA LEU A 158 18.49 -4.02 11.86
C LEU A 158 18.96 -2.69 11.27
N VAL A 159 19.47 -1.79 12.11
CA VAL A 159 19.98 -0.48 11.68
C VAL A 159 21.18 -0.63 10.73
N GLY A 160 22.04 -1.61 10.97
CA GLY A 160 23.15 -1.93 10.07
C GLY A 160 22.70 -2.47 8.71
N ALA A 161 21.64 -3.27 8.68
CA ALA A 161 21.08 -3.81 7.45
C ALA A 161 20.27 -2.77 6.64
N ILE A 162 19.69 -1.78 7.32
CA ILE A 162 18.88 -0.71 6.73
C ILE A 162 19.54 0.64 7.03
N PRO A 163 20.61 1.02 6.31
CA PRO A 163 21.36 2.23 6.61
C PRO A 163 20.59 3.51 6.27
N ALA A 164 19.66 3.45 5.31
CA ALA A 164 18.80 4.55 4.93
C ALA A 164 17.41 4.03 4.56
N LEU A 165 16.37 4.76 4.97
CA LEU A 165 15.00 4.46 4.60
C LEU A 165 14.75 4.85 3.13
N PRO A 166 13.91 4.10 2.38
CA PRO A 166 13.54 4.46 1.01
C PRO A 166 12.85 5.82 0.91
N GLN A 167 12.81 6.38 -0.30
CA GLN A 167 12.04 7.61 -0.53
C GLN A 167 10.54 7.36 -0.27
N PRO A 168 9.81 8.34 0.31
CA PRO A 168 8.37 8.21 0.54
C PRO A 168 7.60 7.82 -0.73
N GLY A 169 6.69 6.86 -0.60
CA GLY A 169 5.91 6.35 -1.73
C GLY A 169 6.66 5.45 -2.72
N SER A 170 7.93 5.08 -2.47
CA SER A 170 8.65 4.11 -3.29
C SER A 170 8.08 2.69 -3.13
N ARG A 171 8.18 1.87 -4.19
CA ARG A 171 7.87 0.43 -4.12
C ARG A 171 8.81 -0.31 -3.17
N ASP A 172 10.03 0.19 -2.97
CA ASP A 172 11.06 -0.42 -2.14
C ASP A 172 10.59 -0.62 -0.69
N TRP A 173 9.60 0.16 -0.21
CA TRP A 173 8.97 -0.06 1.09
C TRP A 173 8.32 -1.44 1.23
N LEU A 174 7.74 -1.98 0.15
CA LEU A 174 7.14 -3.32 0.16
C LEU A 174 8.21 -4.40 0.30
N ASP A 175 9.33 -4.25 -0.42
CA ASP A 175 10.45 -5.19 -0.36
C ASP A 175 11.15 -5.12 1.00
N LEU A 176 11.24 -3.92 1.57
CA LEU A 176 11.79 -3.72 2.91
C LEU A 176 10.88 -4.33 3.98
N ARG A 177 9.55 -4.19 3.88
CA ARG A 177 8.60 -4.86 4.77
C ARG A 177 8.76 -6.38 4.71
N ALA A 178 8.90 -6.95 3.51
CA ALA A 178 9.14 -8.38 3.34
C ALA A 178 10.46 -8.81 4.01
N THR A 179 11.52 -8.01 3.86
CA THR A 179 12.82 -8.24 4.50
C THR A 179 12.72 -8.22 6.03
N VAL A 180 12.09 -7.19 6.60
CA VAL A 180 11.86 -7.04 8.05
C VAL A 180 11.08 -8.24 8.61
N THR A 181 10.02 -8.66 7.89
CA THR A 181 9.19 -9.81 8.28
C THR A 181 9.99 -11.11 8.24
N ALA A 182 10.77 -11.33 7.17
CA ALA A 182 11.57 -12.54 7.00
C ALA A 182 12.66 -12.69 8.08
N HIS A 183 13.19 -11.58 8.60
CA HIS A 183 14.19 -11.58 9.68
C HIS A 183 13.58 -11.60 11.09
N GLY A 184 12.25 -11.53 11.21
CA GLY A 184 11.57 -11.49 12.52
C GLY A 184 11.89 -10.23 13.33
N TRP A 185 12.06 -9.09 12.65
CA TRP A 185 12.39 -7.80 13.26
C TRP A 185 11.17 -6.98 13.71
N GLY A 186 9.95 -7.51 13.54
CA GLY A 186 8.69 -6.88 13.93
C GLY A 186 7.91 -7.68 14.94
#